data_AF-A0A3A0DYX0-F1
#
_entry.id   AF-A0A3A0DYX0-F1
#
_cell.length_a   1.000
_cell.length_b   1.000
_cell.length_c   1.000
_cell.angle_alpha   90.00
_cell.angle_beta   90.00
_cell.angle_gamma   90.00
#
_symmetry.space_group_name_H-M   'P 1'
#
loop_
_entity.id
_entity.type
_entity.pdbx_description
1 polymer ?
#
loop_
_entity_poly.entity_id
_entity_poly.type
_entity_poly.pdbx_seq_one_letter_code
_entity_poly.pdbx_strand_id
1 'polypeptide(L)'
;MSNPYAGVSEADKPAVNTLVNTIFAQKTGVTRKIAAGESALAAQWMAILRTVIKNQAKFALWIKQVGSSPPSDKAAFDLYNSLNVAPKWIEIARKELGQKEIPGRTHNPRIMEYIYTTTNILETENQRKYVAREGEEGVEWCSCFVNWCLRQTGILGTNNALASSWANWGTKLSGPQSGAIAVFSWTGAKINHVAFVDEVDGEFKMLGGNQSGLQGGGANQVSSKRLPQGSVRHYRWPPNT
;
A
#
# COMPACT_ATOMS: atom_id res chain seq x y z
N MET A 1 -21.70 -20.64 -5.84
CA MET A 1 -21.23 -19.70 -4.79
C MET A 1 -19.72 -19.86 -4.68
N SER A 2 -18.94 -18.77 -4.68
CA SER A 2 -17.48 -18.84 -4.51
C SER A 2 -17.13 -19.35 -3.11
N ASN A 3 -16.11 -20.19 -2.98
CA ASN A 3 -15.61 -20.64 -1.68
C ASN A 3 -15.24 -19.44 -0.80
N PRO A 4 -15.90 -19.21 0.35
CA PRO A 4 -15.65 -18.04 1.18
C PRO A 4 -14.30 -18.07 1.89
N TYR A 5 -13.62 -19.23 1.93
CA TYR A 5 -12.29 -19.42 2.53
C TYR A 5 -11.17 -19.48 1.49
N ALA A 6 -11.36 -18.92 0.29
CA ALA A 6 -10.34 -18.93 -0.74
C ALA A 6 -9.01 -18.35 -0.21
N GLY A 7 -7.92 -19.12 -0.35
CA GLY A 7 -6.59 -18.72 0.12
C GLY A 7 -6.30 -18.92 1.61
N VAL A 8 -7.23 -19.52 2.38
CA VAL A 8 -7.02 -19.91 3.79
C VAL A 8 -6.75 -21.42 3.85
N SER A 9 -5.70 -21.85 4.57
CA SER A 9 -5.44 -23.28 4.77
C SER A 9 -6.47 -23.91 5.70
N GLU A 10 -6.73 -25.22 5.59
CA GLU A 10 -7.65 -25.92 6.51
C GLU A 10 -7.26 -25.75 7.98
N ALA A 11 -5.95 -25.70 8.27
CA ALA A 11 -5.41 -25.49 9.62
C ALA A 11 -5.69 -24.09 10.18
N ASP A 12 -5.78 -23.07 9.32
CA ASP A 12 -5.98 -21.67 9.72
C ASP A 12 -7.46 -21.30 9.89
N LYS A 13 -8.39 -22.06 9.30
CA LYS A 13 -9.84 -21.75 9.33
C LYS A 13 -10.41 -21.57 10.74
N PRO A 14 -10.07 -22.40 11.75
CA PRO A 14 -10.56 -22.20 13.11
C PRO A 14 -10.15 -20.83 13.68
N ALA A 15 -8.89 -20.45 13.50
CA ALA A 15 -8.38 -19.16 13.99
C ALA A 15 -9.05 -17.97 13.26
N VAL A 16 -9.26 -18.09 11.95
CA VAL A 16 -10.03 -17.10 11.17
C VAL A 16 -11.46 -16.98 11.72
N ASN A 17 -12.14 -18.09 11.99
CA ASN A 17 -13.50 -18.07 12.51
C ASN A 17 -13.60 -17.44 13.91
N THR A 18 -12.65 -17.75 14.79
CA THR A 18 -12.56 -17.11 16.11
C THR A 18 -12.43 -15.60 15.96
N LEU A 19 -11.48 -15.13 15.14
CA LEU A 19 -11.28 -13.70 14.88
C LEU A 19 -12.53 -13.02 14.31
N VAL A 20 -13.19 -13.64 13.33
CA VAL A 20 -14.43 -13.12 12.72
C VAL A 20 -15.55 -13.04 13.76
N ASN A 21 -15.71 -14.06 14.60
CA ASN A 21 -16.70 -14.06 15.66
C ASN A 21 -16.44 -12.98 16.70
N THR A 22 -15.17 -12.77 17.10
CA THR A 22 -14.77 -11.68 18.00
C THR A 22 -15.17 -10.31 17.44
N ILE A 23 -14.81 -10.04 16.19
CA ILE A 23 -15.14 -8.77 15.51
C ILE A 23 -16.66 -8.61 15.36
N PHE A 24 -17.36 -9.69 14.98
CA PHE A 24 -18.81 -9.69 14.83
C PHE A 24 -19.54 -9.42 16.14
N ALA A 25 -19.11 -10.05 17.24
CA ALA A 25 -19.67 -9.83 18.56
C ALA A 25 -19.46 -8.39 19.02
N GLN A 26 -18.26 -7.81 18.85
CA GLN A 26 -18.03 -6.40 19.17
C GLN A 26 -18.91 -5.45 18.33
N LYS A 27 -19.11 -5.74 17.05
CA LYS A 27 -19.87 -4.89 16.14
C LYS A 27 -21.38 -4.94 16.36
N THR A 28 -21.91 -6.09 16.77
CA THR A 28 -23.36 -6.36 16.79
C THR A 28 -23.92 -6.62 18.19
N GLY A 29 -23.07 -6.89 19.17
CA GLY A 29 -23.46 -7.41 20.49
C GLY A 29 -23.90 -8.88 20.48
N VAL A 30 -23.92 -9.56 19.33
CA VAL A 30 -24.37 -10.95 19.20
C VAL A 30 -23.23 -11.92 19.44
N THR A 31 -23.30 -12.68 20.54
CA THR A 31 -22.30 -13.70 20.92
C THR A 31 -22.75 -15.14 20.67
N ARG A 32 -24.01 -15.32 20.26
CA ARG A 32 -24.60 -16.63 19.96
C ARG A 32 -24.47 -17.00 18.48
N LYS A 33 -24.75 -18.26 18.16
CA LYS A 33 -24.90 -18.72 16.78
C LYS A 33 -26.01 -17.93 16.08
N ILE A 34 -25.75 -17.54 14.83
CA ILE A 34 -26.74 -16.92 13.94
C ILE A 34 -27.79 -17.98 13.58
N ALA A 35 -29.05 -17.69 13.84
CA ALA A 35 -30.17 -18.59 13.62
C ALA A 35 -30.57 -18.62 12.13
N ALA A 36 -31.22 -19.72 11.72
CA ALA A 36 -31.82 -19.82 10.40
C ALA A 36 -32.91 -18.74 10.26
N GLY A 37 -32.77 -17.86 9.26
CA GLY A 37 -33.66 -16.72 9.04
C GLY A 37 -33.03 -15.35 9.34
N GLU A 38 -31.91 -15.28 10.06
CA GLU A 38 -31.20 -14.03 10.35
C GLU A 38 -30.26 -13.60 9.21
N SER A 39 -30.82 -13.45 8.01
CA SER A 39 -30.07 -13.19 6.76
C SER A 39 -29.20 -11.93 6.84
N ALA A 40 -29.65 -10.89 7.53
CA ALA A 40 -28.90 -9.65 7.73
C ALA A 40 -27.64 -9.87 8.61
N LEU A 41 -27.76 -10.62 9.71
CA LEU A 41 -26.62 -10.95 10.57
C LEU A 41 -25.64 -11.88 9.83
N ALA A 42 -26.15 -12.87 9.09
CA ALA A 42 -25.33 -13.74 8.25
C ALA A 42 -24.56 -12.92 7.20
N ALA A 43 -25.20 -11.93 6.56
CA ALA A 43 -24.54 -11.05 5.60
C ALA A 43 -23.43 -10.21 6.25
N GLN A 44 -23.66 -9.67 7.46
CA GLN A 44 -22.65 -8.93 8.22
C GLN A 44 -21.46 -9.81 8.60
N TRP A 45 -21.71 -11.03 9.09
CA TRP A 45 -20.67 -12.00 9.41
C TRP A 45 -19.83 -12.36 8.18
N MET A 46 -20.49 -12.62 7.04
CA MET A 46 -19.80 -12.91 5.79
C MET A 46 -18.97 -11.72 5.27
N ALA A 47 -19.43 -10.49 5.46
CA ALA A 47 -18.67 -9.30 5.12
C ALA A 47 -17.39 -9.20 5.96
N ILE A 48 -17.48 -9.45 7.28
CA ILE A 48 -16.31 -9.49 8.17
C ILE A 48 -15.34 -10.60 7.73
N LEU A 49 -15.84 -11.81 7.47
CA LEU A 49 -15.01 -12.92 6.98
C LEU A 49 -14.22 -12.54 5.73
N ARG A 50 -14.88 -11.96 4.72
CA ARG A 50 -14.21 -11.54 3.48
C ARG A 50 -13.14 -10.49 3.74
N THR A 51 -13.42 -9.50 4.60
CA THR A 51 -12.44 -8.48 4.98
C THR A 51 -11.23 -9.09 5.70
N VAL A 52 -11.45 -10.00 6.65
CA VAL A 52 -10.36 -10.70 7.36
C VAL A 52 -9.51 -11.52 6.39
N ILE A 53 -10.15 -12.29 5.51
CA ILE A 53 -9.47 -13.13 4.52
C ILE A 53 -8.66 -12.29 3.53
N LYS A 54 -9.19 -11.15 3.09
CA LYS A 54 -8.46 -10.22 2.22
C LYS A 54 -7.24 -9.61 2.92
N ASN A 55 -7.30 -9.43 4.23
CA ASN A 55 -6.26 -8.78 5.04
C ASN A 55 -5.48 -9.79 5.91
N GLN A 56 -5.42 -11.07 5.52
CA GLN A 56 -4.79 -12.15 6.30
C GLN A 56 -3.38 -11.82 6.80
N ALA A 57 -2.57 -11.13 6.00
CA ALA A 57 -1.21 -10.75 6.38
C ALA A 57 -1.18 -9.82 7.61
N LYS A 58 -2.15 -8.90 7.73
CA LYS A 58 -2.28 -7.99 8.89
C LYS A 58 -2.79 -8.73 10.13
N PHE A 59 -3.65 -9.73 9.92
CA PHE A 59 -4.16 -10.57 10.99
C PHE A 59 -3.28 -11.79 11.28
N ALA A 60 -2.07 -11.87 10.73
CA ALA A 60 -1.22 -13.06 10.85
C ALA A 60 -0.93 -13.44 12.32
N LEU A 61 -0.85 -12.47 13.23
CA LEU A 61 -0.68 -12.75 14.66
C LEU A 61 -1.86 -13.51 15.27
N TRP A 62 -3.10 -13.25 14.82
CA TRP A 62 -4.31 -13.95 15.25
C TRP A 62 -4.50 -15.26 14.51
N ILE A 63 -4.21 -15.29 13.21
CA ILE A 63 -4.48 -16.45 12.33
C ILE A 63 -3.42 -17.53 12.53
N LYS A 64 -2.14 -17.17 12.58
CA LYS A 64 -1.02 -18.11 12.70
C LYS A 64 -0.50 -18.28 14.13
N GLN A 65 -1.12 -17.60 15.10
CA GLN A 65 -0.73 -17.62 16.52
C GLN A 65 0.78 -17.37 16.75
N VAL A 66 1.37 -16.47 15.97
CA VAL A 66 2.80 -16.19 16.06
C VAL A 66 3.11 -15.63 17.45
N GLY A 67 3.85 -16.41 18.26
CA GLY A 67 4.22 -16.04 19.63
C GLY A 67 3.13 -16.31 20.68
N SER A 68 2.63 -17.54 20.79
CA SER A 68 1.87 -18.17 21.91
C SER A 68 0.67 -17.44 22.54
N SER A 69 0.38 -16.19 22.20
CA SER A 69 -0.70 -15.36 22.72
C SER A 69 -1.00 -14.24 21.72
N PRO A 70 -2.06 -14.38 20.90
CA PRO A 70 -2.43 -13.32 19.97
C PRO A 70 -2.82 -12.03 20.71
N PRO A 71 -2.76 -10.85 20.06
CA PRO A 71 -3.17 -9.59 20.68
C PRO A 71 -4.67 -9.58 21.05
N SER A 72 -5.08 -8.66 21.92
CA SER A 72 -6.44 -8.63 22.50
C SER A 72 -7.57 -8.49 21.47
N ASP A 73 -8.79 -8.89 21.86
CA ASP A 73 -10.01 -8.72 21.06
C ASP A 73 -10.25 -7.26 20.64
N LYS A 74 -9.93 -6.31 21.52
CA LYS A 74 -9.99 -4.87 21.21
C LYS A 74 -9.01 -4.51 20.11
N ALA A 75 -7.76 -5.01 20.17
CA ALA A 75 -6.77 -4.76 19.13
C ALA A 75 -7.19 -5.36 17.78
N ALA A 76 -7.81 -6.54 17.77
CA ALA A 76 -8.37 -7.13 16.56
C ALA A 76 -9.49 -6.26 15.95
N PHE A 77 -10.40 -5.76 16.79
CA PHE A 77 -11.50 -4.89 16.35
C PHE A 77 -11.01 -3.51 15.88
N ASP A 78 -10.07 -2.89 16.60
CA ASP A 78 -9.45 -1.62 16.21
C ASP A 78 -8.71 -1.76 14.86
N LEU A 79 -7.95 -2.85 14.68
CA LEU A 79 -7.33 -3.17 13.40
C LEU A 79 -8.39 -3.36 12.32
N TYR A 80 -9.46 -4.12 12.58
CA TYR A 80 -10.54 -4.32 11.61
C TYR A 80 -11.19 -3.00 11.16
N ASN A 81 -11.48 -2.09 12.10
CA ASN A 81 -12.08 -0.80 11.77
C ASN A 81 -11.14 0.11 10.98
N SER A 82 -9.82 -0.02 11.20
CA SER A 82 -8.83 0.74 10.42
C SER A 82 -8.66 0.25 8.99
N LEU A 83 -9.08 -0.99 8.66
CA LEU A 83 -8.93 -1.56 7.31
C LEU A 83 -9.71 -0.81 6.22
N ASN A 84 -10.81 -0.15 6.59
CA ASN A 84 -11.63 0.63 5.66
C ASN A 84 -11.26 2.12 5.64
N VAL A 85 -10.32 2.52 6.49
CA VAL A 85 -9.74 3.87 6.47
C VAL A 85 -8.52 3.82 5.58
N ALA A 86 -8.46 4.72 4.58
CA ALA A 86 -7.26 4.86 3.79
C ALA A 86 -6.08 5.13 4.74
N PRO A 87 -4.97 4.39 4.66
CA PRO A 87 -3.83 4.67 5.53
C PRO A 87 -3.42 6.14 5.39
N LYS A 88 -3.00 6.78 6.48
CA LYS A 88 -2.71 8.22 6.49
C LYS A 88 -1.75 8.64 5.37
N TRP A 89 -0.79 7.79 5.00
CA TRP A 89 0.14 8.08 3.90
C TRP A 89 -0.51 8.06 2.51
N ILE A 90 -1.59 7.29 2.31
CA ILE A 90 -2.43 7.36 1.12
C ILE A 90 -3.21 8.67 1.08
N GLU A 91 -3.77 9.10 2.21
CA GLU A 91 -4.47 10.38 2.27
C GLU A 91 -3.53 11.55 1.92
N ILE A 92 -2.29 11.51 2.42
CA ILE A 92 -1.24 12.47 2.04
C ILE A 92 -0.93 12.36 0.55
N ALA A 93 -0.67 11.16 0.03
CA ALA A 93 -0.34 10.96 -1.39
C ALA A 93 -1.45 11.45 -2.33
N ARG A 94 -2.73 11.27 -1.95
CA ARG A 94 -3.88 11.72 -2.75
C ARG A 94 -3.99 13.24 -2.83
N LYS A 95 -3.57 13.97 -1.78
CA LYS A 95 -3.51 15.44 -1.79
C LYS A 95 -2.49 15.99 -2.79
N GLU A 96 -1.51 15.18 -3.18
CA GLU A 96 -0.48 15.56 -4.15
C GLU A 96 -0.83 15.20 -5.60
N LEU A 97 -2.03 14.65 -5.86
CA LEU A 97 -2.48 14.37 -7.22
C LEU A 97 -2.40 15.62 -8.12
N GLY A 98 -1.78 15.45 -9.30
CA GLY A 98 -1.62 16.53 -10.27
C GLY A 98 -0.32 17.34 -10.14
N GLN A 99 0.48 17.14 -9.07
CA GLN A 99 1.83 17.67 -9.01
C GLN A 99 2.65 17.10 -10.16
N LYS A 100 3.14 17.96 -11.05
CA LYS A 100 3.83 17.57 -12.28
C LYS A 100 5.13 18.33 -12.46
N GLU A 101 6.05 17.71 -13.20
CA GLU A 101 7.25 18.37 -13.67
C GLU A 101 6.89 19.60 -14.53
N ILE A 102 7.74 20.61 -14.46
CA ILE A 102 7.67 21.78 -15.33
C ILE A 102 8.75 21.56 -16.40
N PRO A 103 8.39 21.52 -17.70
CA PRO A 103 9.37 21.42 -18.76
C PRO A 103 10.37 22.58 -18.70
N GLY A 104 11.62 22.31 -19.06
CA GLY A 104 12.68 23.32 -19.09
C GLY A 104 13.45 23.43 -17.77
N ARG A 105 14.01 24.61 -17.50
CA ARG A 105 14.95 24.83 -16.36
C ARG A 105 14.26 25.17 -15.04
N THR A 106 12.94 25.31 -15.03
CA THR A 106 12.16 25.60 -13.83
C THR A 106 11.73 24.30 -13.18
N HIS A 107 11.77 24.22 -11.86
CA HIS A 107 11.41 23.01 -11.14
C HIS A 107 10.15 23.25 -10.30
N ASN A 108 9.27 22.25 -10.24
CA ASN A 108 8.15 22.30 -9.33
C ASN A 108 8.69 22.23 -7.89
N PRO A 109 8.49 23.27 -7.05
CA PRO A 109 9.05 23.31 -5.70
C PRO A 109 8.54 22.13 -4.84
N ARG A 110 7.32 21.65 -5.07
CA ARG A 110 6.78 20.48 -4.36
C ARG A 110 7.53 19.20 -4.72
N ILE A 111 7.88 18.99 -5.99
CA ILE A 111 8.68 17.82 -6.40
C ILE A 111 10.08 17.89 -5.79
N MET A 112 10.65 19.10 -5.66
CA MET A 112 11.92 19.29 -4.96
C MET A 112 11.86 18.85 -3.49
N GLU A 113 10.76 19.16 -2.79
CA GLU A 113 10.57 18.66 -1.42
C GLU A 113 10.59 17.13 -1.35
N TYR A 114 10.04 16.44 -2.35
CA TYR A 114 10.10 14.98 -2.40
C TYR A 114 11.55 14.51 -2.50
N ILE A 115 12.29 15.10 -3.44
CA ILE A 115 13.69 14.76 -3.73
C ILE A 115 14.56 14.93 -2.47
N TYR A 116 14.35 16.00 -1.71
CA TYR A 116 15.09 16.29 -0.48
C TYR A 116 14.84 15.31 0.68
N THR A 117 13.91 14.36 0.54
CA THR A 117 13.72 13.30 1.55
C THR A 117 14.70 12.15 1.45
N THR A 118 15.46 12.07 0.36
CA THR A 118 16.41 10.99 0.11
C THR A 118 17.84 11.53 0.13
N THR A 119 18.74 10.84 0.83
CA THR A 119 20.08 11.37 1.15
C THR A 119 21.15 10.81 0.22
N ASN A 120 20.94 9.61 -0.33
CA ASN A 120 21.88 8.96 -1.25
C ASN A 120 22.02 9.70 -2.60
N ILE A 121 21.12 10.63 -2.88
CA ILE A 121 21.16 11.50 -4.06
C ILE A 121 21.62 12.93 -3.75
N LEU A 122 22.17 13.21 -2.57
CA LEU A 122 22.67 14.55 -2.21
C LEU A 122 24.17 14.61 -1.87
N GLU A 123 24.90 13.49 -1.93
CA GLU A 123 26.32 13.40 -1.54
C GLU A 123 27.36 13.76 -2.63
N THR A 124 27.00 13.98 -3.89
CA THR A 124 27.95 14.29 -4.98
C THR A 124 27.57 15.54 -5.76
N GLU A 125 28.58 16.33 -6.15
CA GLU A 125 28.45 17.58 -6.90
C GLU A 125 27.68 17.43 -8.23
N ASN A 126 27.62 16.22 -8.78
CA ASN A 126 26.82 15.89 -9.95
C ASN A 126 25.30 16.03 -9.69
N GLN A 127 24.83 15.90 -8.45
CA GLN A 127 23.41 15.83 -8.06
C GLN A 127 22.62 17.14 -8.15
N ARG A 128 23.27 18.27 -8.42
CA ARG A 128 22.58 19.56 -8.71
C ARG A 128 22.04 19.67 -10.14
N LYS A 129 22.26 18.65 -11.00
CA LYS A 129 21.73 18.56 -12.38
C LYS A 129 20.43 17.75 -12.50
N TYR A 130 19.86 17.29 -11.39
CA TYR A 130 18.96 16.13 -11.31
C TYR A 130 17.47 16.47 -11.41
N VAL A 131 17.16 17.59 -12.05
CA VAL A 131 15.83 17.84 -12.62
C VAL A 131 16.07 18.12 -14.09
N ALA A 132 15.36 17.40 -14.95
CA ALA A 132 15.64 17.33 -16.37
C ALA A 132 15.94 18.72 -16.95
N ARG A 133 17.12 18.90 -17.53
CA ARG A 133 17.34 19.95 -18.51
C ARG A 133 16.59 19.58 -19.78
N GLU A 134 16.25 20.56 -20.63
CA GLU A 134 15.65 20.24 -21.93
C GLU A 134 16.51 19.22 -22.69
N GLY A 135 15.94 18.04 -22.98
CA GLY A 135 16.62 16.97 -23.72
C GLY A 135 17.43 15.96 -22.90
N GLU A 136 17.43 16.03 -21.56
CA GLU A 136 18.09 15.01 -20.69
C GLU A 136 17.06 14.07 -20.03
N GLU A 137 17.45 12.80 -19.82
CA GLU A 137 16.67 11.85 -19.00
C GLU A 137 16.61 12.37 -17.55
N GLY A 138 15.41 12.76 -17.09
CA GLY A 138 15.16 13.30 -15.76
C GLY A 138 15.35 12.29 -14.64
N VAL A 139 15.32 12.76 -13.39
CA VAL A 139 15.36 11.87 -12.22
C VAL A 139 14.06 11.10 -12.06
N GLU A 140 14.19 9.80 -11.89
CA GLU A 140 13.13 8.94 -11.41
C GLU A 140 12.77 9.27 -9.95
N TRP A 141 11.85 10.22 -9.71
CA TRP A 141 11.46 10.69 -8.37
C TRP A 141 10.33 9.87 -7.72
N CYS A 142 10.02 8.68 -8.26
CA CYS A 142 8.98 7.79 -7.72
C CYS A 142 9.25 7.39 -6.26
N SER A 143 10.49 7.02 -5.93
CA SER A 143 10.88 6.66 -4.56
C SER A 143 10.91 7.87 -3.61
N CYS A 144 11.31 9.03 -4.12
CA CYS A 144 11.34 10.28 -3.38
C CYS A 144 9.93 10.66 -2.90
N PHE A 145 8.94 10.53 -3.78
CA PHE A 145 7.54 10.77 -3.45
C PHE A 145 7.03 9.81 -2.36
N VAL A 146 7.32 8.51 -2.46
CA VAL A 146 6.91 7.52 -1.46
C VAL A 146 7.57 7.80 -0.10
N ASN A 147 8.88 8.11 -0.08
CA ASN A 147 9.57 8.51 1.14
C ASN A 147 8.94 9.76 1.77
N TRP A 148 8.65 10.78 0.98
CA TRP A 148 8.01 12.00 1.45
C TRP A 148 6.63 11.75 2.07
N CYS A 149 5.79 10.96 1.42
CA CYS A 149 4.45 10.63 1.93
C CYS A 149 4.51 9.91 3.28
N LEU A 150 5.42 8.94 3.44
CA LEU A 150 5.61 8.24 4.71
C LEU A 150 6.13 9.20 5.79
N ARG A 151 7.08 10.07 5.45
CA ARG A 151 7.66 11.04 6.39
C ARG A 151 6.61 11.98 6.97
N GLN A 152 5.62 12.42 6.18
CA GLN A 152 4.50 13.23 6.68
C GLN A 152 3.66 12.54 7.77
N THR A 153 3.74 11.21 7.85
CA THR A 153 3.04 10.40 8.85
C THR A 153 3.95 9.91 9.98
N GLY A 154 5.20 10.39 10.05
CA GLY A 154 6.19 9.94 11.03
C GLY A 154 6.79 8.55 10.75
N ILE A 155 6.53 7.99 9.56
CA ILE A 155 7.08 6.70 9.13
C ILE A 155 8.38 6.97 8.39
N LEU A 156 9.46 6.32 8.82
CA LEU A 156 10.74 6.37 8.13
C LEU A 156 10.72 5.41 6.94
N GLY A 157 10.85 5.94 5.73
CA GLY A 157 10.96 5.14 4.50
C GLY A 157 12.35 4.51 4.32
N THR A 158 12.78 4.35 3.07
CA THR A 158 14.13 3.86 2.73
C THR A 158 15.17 4.97 2.76
N ASN A 159 14.75 6.25 2.76
CA ASN A 159 15.59 7.44 2.53
C ASN A 159 16.46 7.34 1.27
N ASN A 160 16.05 6.50 0.31
CA ASN A 160 16.81 6.20 -0.89
C ASN A 160 15.97 6.48 -2.14
N ALA A 161 16.51 7.20 -3.11
CA ALA A 161 15.81 7.53 -4.35
C ALA A 161 15.58 6.33 -5.29
N LEU A 162 16.25 5.20 -5.08
CA LEU A 162 16.12 4.01 -5.92
C LEU A 162 14.89 3.19 -5.53
N ALA A 163 14.03 2.87 -6.51
CA ALA A 163 12.90 1.98 -6.32
C ALA A 163 13.30 0.59 -5.79
N SER A 164 14.51 0.11 -6.14
CA SER A 164 15.05 -1.17 -5.65
C SER A 164 15.24 -1.21 -4.14
N SER A 165 15.42 -0.06 -3.48
CA SER A 165 15.58 0.01 -2.01
C SER A 165 14.34 -0.52 -1.26
N TRP A 166 13.16 -0.46 -1.88
CA TRP A 166 11.92 -0.95 -1.29
C TRP A 166 11.78 -2.46 -1.37
N ALA A 167 12.61 -3.17 -2.14
CA ALA A 167 12.45 -4.61 -2.36
C ALA A 167 12.47 -5.41 -1.05
N ASN A 168 13.20 -4.96 -0.03
CA ASN A 168 13.28 -5.64 1.28
C ASN A 168 12.83 -4.76 2.45
N TRP A 169 12.19 -3.63 2.18
CA TRP A 169 11.78 -2.69 3.22
C TRP A 169 10.41 -3.04 3.84
N GLY A 170 10.28 -2.90 5.15
CA GLY A 170 9.01 -3.12 5.86
C GLY A 170 8.53 -4.57 5.86
N THR A 171 7.22 -4.78 6.04
CA THR A 171 6.61 -6.10 6.10
C THR A 171 6.23 -6.59 4.70
N LYS A 172 6.66 -7.81 4.34
CA LYS A 172 6.27 -8.45 3.07
C LYS A 172 4.79 -8.83 3.07
N LEU A 173 4.09 -8.45 2.01
CA LEU A 173 2.73 -8.93 1.72
C LEU A 173 2.75 -9.96 0.59
N SER A 174 1.79 -10.89 0.62
CA SER A 174 1.61 -11.92 -0.41
C SER A 174 0.83 -11.42 -1.64
N GLY A 175 0.17 -10.28 -1.55
CA GLY A 175 -0.67 -9.73 -2.61
C GLY A 175 -0.98 -8.25 -2.44
N PRO A 176 -1.72 -7.65 -3.38
CA PRO A 176 -2.04 -6.24 -3.36
C PRO A 176 -3.00 -5.89 -2.23
N GLN A 177 -2.73 -4.77 -1.59
CA GLN A 177 -3.59 -4.19 -0.58
C GLN A 177 -3.52 -2.67 -0.69
N SER A 178 -4.66 -1.97 -0.66
CA SER A 178 -4.68 -0.49 -0.68
C SER A 178 -3.80 0.06 0.46
N GLY A 179 -2.89 0.98 0.13
CA GLY A 179 -1.85 1.45 1.03
C GLY A 179 -0.49 0.75 0.91
N ALA A 180 -0.45 -0.47 0.37
CA ALA A 180 0.80 -1.18 0.20
C ALA A 180 1.70 -0.45 -0.80
N ILE A 181 2.99 -0.57 -0.60
CA ILE A 181 4.01 -0.13 -1.55
C ILE A 181 4.23 -1.27 -2.54
N ALA A 182 3.90 -1.02 -3.80
CA ALA A 182 4.14 -1.93 -4.91
C ALA A 182 5.47 -1.59 -5.59
N VAL A 183 6.33 -2.59 -5.75
CA VAL A 183 7.66 -2.46 -6.34
C VAL A 183 7.67 -3.15 -7.70
N PHE A 184 7.97 -2.41 -8.76
CA PHE A 184 7.79 -2.83 -10.15
C PHE A 184 9.10 -3.14 -10.85
N SER A 185 9.02 -4.07 -11.79
CA SER A 185 10.03 -4.30 -12.82
C SER A 185 9.35 -4.47 -14.17
N TRP A 186 9.48 -3.47 -15.04
CA TRP A 186 8.88 -3.48 -16.37
C TRP A 186 9.45 -4.58 -17.28
N THR A 187 10.76 -4.79 -17.25
CA THR A 187 11.48 -5.76 -18.11
C THR A 187 11.87 -7.04 -17.39
N GLY A 188 11.54 -7.18 -16.10
CA GLY A 188 11.91 -8.33 -15.27
C GLY A 188 13.37 -8.34 -14.76
N ALA A 189 14.29 -7.62 -15.41
CA ALA A 189 15.71 -7.64 -15.04
C ALA A 189 16.09 -6.64 -13.93
N LYS A 190 15.41 -5.48 -13.85
CA LYS A 190 15.70 -4.43 -12.88
C LYS A 190 14.43 -3.87 -12.27
N ILE A 191 14.46 -3.62 -10.97
CA ILE A 191 13.42 -2.82 -10.29
C ILE A 191 13.62 -1.36 -10.68
N ASN A 192 12.57 -0.74 -11.19
CA ASN A 192 12.65 0.60 -11.79
C ASN A 192 11.51 1.53 -11.39
N HIS A 193 10.49 1.05 -10.67
CA HIS A 193 9.41 1.92 -10.23
C HIS A 193 8.81 1.46 -8.89
N VAL A 194 8.29 2.42 -8.14
CA VAL A 194 7.60 2.20 -6.87
C VAL A 194 6.41 3.15 -6.77
N ALA A 195 5.28 2.63 -6.31
CA ALA A 195 4.05 3.40 -6.10
C ALA A 195 3.24 2.79 -4.95
N PHE A 196 2.26 3.53 -4.44
CA PHE A 196 1.27 2.96 -3.54
C PHE A 196 0.16 2.27 -4.33
N VAL A 197 -0.31 1.14 -3.85
CA VAL A 197 -1.58 0.54 -4.29
C VAL A 197 -2.71 1.46 -3.84
N ASP A 198 -3.42 2.07 -4.78
CA ASP A 198 -4.51 3.00 -4.50
C ASP A 198 -5.84 2.25 -4.36
N GLU A 199 -6.15 1.42 -5.36
CA GLU A 199 -7.40 0.68 -5.49
C GLU A 199 -7.10 -0.77 -5.85
N VAL A 200 -7.81 -1.71 -5.20
CA VAL A 200 -7.70 -3.17 -5.44
C VAL A 200 -9.04 -3.74 -5.88
N ASP A 201 -10.13 -3.32 -5.21
CA ASP A 201 -11.49 -3.79 -5.52
C ASP A 201 -12.14 -2.83 -6.52
N GLY A 202 -11.94 -3.12 -7.80
CA GLY A 202 -12.38 -2.27 -8.90
C GLY A 202 -11.31 -2.27 -9.97
N GLU A 203 -10.73 -1.10 -10.25
CA GLU A 203 -9.60 -0.99 -11.17
C GLU A 203 -8.30 -1.01 -10.39
N PHE A 204 -7.45 -2.01 -10.64
CA PHE A 204 -6.12 -2.07 -10.01
C PHE A 204 -5.31 -0.82 -10.39
N LYS A 205 -5.20 0.12 -9.44
CA LYS A 205 -4.60 1.44 -9.64
C LYS A 205 -3.45 1.68 -8.68
N MET A 206 -2.52 2.48 -9.16
CA MET A 206 -1.30 2.86 -8.48
C MET A 206 -1.23 4.36 -8.37
N LEU A 207 -1.07 4.82 -7.12
CA LEU A 207 -0.84 6.21 -6.75
C LEU A 207 0.65 6.40 -6.52
N GLY A 208 1.31 7.10 -7.44
CA GLY A 208 2.77 7.24 -7.44
C GLY A 208 3.22 8.54 -8.07
N GLY A 209 4.44 8.93 -7.71
CA GLY A 209 5.19 10.02 -8.34
C GLY A 209 5.98 9.52 -9.54
N ASN A 210 6.48 10.46 -10.33
CA ASN A 210 7.17 10.22 -11.60
C ASN A 210 6.43 9.28 -12.56
N GLN A 211 5.09 9.33 -12.55
CA GLN A 211 4.30 8.53 -13.46
C GLN A 211 4.08 9.34 -14.73
N SER A 212 4.41 8.76 -15.88
CA SER A 212 4.18 9.41 -17.19
C SER A 212 2.77 9.99 -17.29
N GLY A 213 2.68 11.21 -17.86
CA GLY A 213 1.41 11.87 -18.10
C GLY A 213 0.49 11.06 -19.03
N LEU A 214 -0.78 11.45 -19.10
CA LEU A 214 -1.75 10.81 -20.01
C LEU A 214 -1.29 10.96 -21.47
N GLN A 215 -1.43 9.88 -22.25
CA GLN A 215 -1.17 9.80 -23.71
C GLN A 215 0.24 10.22 -24.18
N GLY A 216 1.26 9.43 -23.84
CA GLY A 216 2.46 9.29 -24.69
C GLY A 216 3.37 10.51 -24.86
N GLY A 217 3.26 11.54 -24.02
CA GLY A 217 4.14 12.72 -24.12
C GLY A 217 3.95 13.80 -23.04
N GLY A 218 3.11 13.57 -22.04
CA GLY A 218 2.92 14.52 -20.93
C GLY A 218 4.02 14.42 -19.87
N ALA A 219 4.35 15.56 -19.24
CA ALA A 219 5.30 15.64 -18.14
C ALA A 219 4.98 14.62 -17.02
N ASN A 220 6.01 14.06 -16.39
CA ASN A 220 5.79 13.10 -15.31
C ASN A 220 5.11 13.79 -14.13
N GLN A 221 4.21 13.06 -13.46
CA GLN A 221 3.37 13.63 -12.43
C GLN A 221 3.03 12.62 -11.33
N VAL A 222 2.51 13.14 -10.23
CA VAL A 222 1.74 12.38 -9.26
C VAL A 222 0.38 12.10 -9.90
N SER A 223 0.04 10.82 -10.01
CA SER A 223 -1.23 10.38 -10.57
C SER A 223 -1.68 9.08 -9.91
N SER A 224 -2.98 8.78 -10.02
CA SER A 224 -3.52 7.45 -9.78
C SER A 224 -3.88 6.83 -11.13
N LYS A 225 -3.20 5.76 -11.54
CA LYS A 225 -3.44 5.13 -12.85
C LYS A 225 -3.26 3.62 -12.82
N ARG A 226 -3.80 2.95 -13.84
CA ARG A 226 -3.58 1.51 -14.02
C ARG A 226 -2.14 1.24 -14.40
N LEU A 227 -1.49 0.38 -13.63
CA LEU A 227 -0.20 -0.21 -13.97
C LEU A 227 -0.37 -1.73 -14.06
N PRO A 228 0.39 -2.43 -14.92
CA PRO A 228 0.24 -3.87 -15.10
C PRO A 228 0.64 -4.61 -13.82
N GLN A 229 -0.35 -5.26 -13.19
CA GLN A 229 -0.14 -6.02 -11.95
C GLN A 229 0.94 -7.11 -12.09
N GLY A 230 1.06 -7.73 -13.27
CA GLY A 230 2.09 -8.73 -13.57
C GLY A 230 3.54 -8.20 -13.53
N SER A 231 3.73 -6.87 -13.58
CA SER A 231 5.03 -6.23 -13.44
C SER A 231 5.40 -5.96 -11.97
N VAL A 232 4.49 -6.16 -11.02
CA VAL A 232 4.79 -6.05 -9.58
C VAL A 232 5.61 -7.26 -9.15
N ARG A 233 6.75 -7.01 -8.51
CA ARG A 233 7.62 -8.04 -7.94
C ARG A 233 7.44 -8.19 -6.44
N HIS A 234 7.15 -7.10 -5.75
CA HIS A 234 6.98 -7.09 -4.30
C HIS A 234 5.85 -6.16 -3.88
N TYR A 235 5.10 -6.61 -2.86
CA TYR A 235 4.25 -5.76 -2.05
C TYR A 235 4.87 -5.62 -0.67
N ARG A 236 4.96 -4.38 -0.18
CA ARG A 236 5.50 -4.03 1.12
C ARG A 236 4.53 -3.17 1.91
N TRP A 237 4.53 -3.36 3.21
CA TRP A 237 3.70 -2.60 4.14
C TRP A 237 4.61 -1.86 5.12
N PRO A 238 4.31 -0.60 5.46
CA PRO A 238 5.01 0.08 6.53
C PRO A 238 5.07 -0.73 7.83
N PRO A 239 6.24 -0.89 8.47
CA PRO A 239 6.36 -1.68 9.67
C PRO A 239 5.63 -0.99 10.85
N ASN A 240 5.07 -1.80 11.76
CA ASN A 240 4.46 -1.33 13.03
C ASN A 240 3.32 -0.31 12.88
N THR A 241 2.54 -0.38 11.80
CA THR A 241 1.36 0.47 11.54
C THR A 241 0.05 -0.31 11.62
#